data_AF-A0A0C1F2I5-F1
#
_entry.id   AF-A0A0C1F2I5-F1
#
_cell.length_a   1.000
_cell.length_b   1.000
_cell.length_c   1.000
_cell.angle_alpha   90.00
_cell.angle_beta   90.00
_cell.angle_gamma   90.00
#
_symmetry.space_group_name_H-M   'P 1'
#
loop_
_entity.id
_entity.type
_entity.pdbx_description
1 polymer ?
#
loop_
_entity_poly.entity_id
_entity_poly.type
_entity_poly.pdbx_seq_one_letter_code
_entity_poly.pdbx_strand_id
1 'polypeptide(L)'
;MKALIPILFFLSFQTFAQNKDIALKNRFESYKYLDTINTYSKSFPTKLIEGSGTIKNKSKNIIGSIGFETEISRNHDGKLVRILNSEIHFFKKYKKIPAKTISYQTTIYFDQNEKPEIAKFINEELIDNKIITSKKILLDVNVIDFKKMKLDFYETKINDLLLQVKD
;
A
#
# COMPACT_ATOMS: atom_id res chain seq x y z
N MET A 1 -31.32 -24.37 -32.13
CA MET A 1 -30.75 -24.28 -30.77
C MET A 1 -29.25 -24.02 -30.87
N LYS A 2 -28.83 -22.77 -31.02
CA LYS A 2 -27.41 -22.39 -31.02
C LYS A 2 -27.32 -21.01 -30.33
N ALA A 3 -26.30 -20.85 -29.47
CA ALA A 3 -25.96 -19.66 -28.69
C ALA A 3 -26.47 -19.51 -27.22
N LEU A 4 -26.84 -20.59 -26.51
CA LEU A 4 -27.01 -20.53 -25.03
C LEU A 4 -25.70 -20.69 -24.24
N ILE A 5 -24.67 -21.27 -24.85
CA ILE A 5 -23.40 -21.61 -24.19
C ILE A 5 -22.53 -20.37 -23.85
N PRO A 6 -22.34 -19.35 -24.71
CA PRO A 6 -21.41 -18.26 -24.38
C PRO A 6 -21.90 -17.39 -23.21
N ILE A 7 -23.21 -17.24 -23.02
CA ILE A 7 -23.79 -16.43 -21.92
C ILE A 7 -23.50 -17.07 -20.55
N LEU A 8 -23.60 -18.40 -20.44
CA LEU A 8 -23.28 -19.14 -19.21
C LEU A 8 -21.79 -19.02 -18.84
N PHE A 9 -20.88 -19.04 -19.82
CA PHE A 9 -19.46 -18.83 -19.55
C PHE A 9 -19.17 -17.43 -19.01
N PHE A 10 -19.71 -16.37 -19.61
CA PHE A 10 -19.50 -15.00 -19.14
C PHE A 10 -20.01 -14.77 -17.71
N LEU A 11 -21.16 -15.34 -17.33
CA LEU A 11 -21.69 -15.24 -15.97
C LEU A 11 -20.81 -15.96 -14.94
N SER A 12 -20.22 -17.11 -15.30
CA SER A 12 -19.33 -17.85 -14.38
C SER A 12 -18.02 -17.10 -14.07
N PHE A 13 -17.47 -16.35 -15.04
CA PHE A 13 -16.28 -15.53 -14.81
C PHE A 13 -16.57 -14.35 -13.89
N GLN A 14 -17.75 -13.72 -14.02
CA GLN A 14 -18.15 -12.61 -13.15
C GLN A 14 -18.36 -13.06 -11.70
N THR A 15 -19.02 -14.21 -11.48
CA THR A 15 -19.22 -14.74 -10.12
C THR A 15 -17.91 -15.19 -9.48
N PHE A 16 -16.99 -15.78 -10.26
CA PHE A 16 -15.67 -16.17 -9.76
C PHE A 16 -14.82 -14.95 -9.35
N ALA A 17 -14.81 -13.89 -10.18
CA ALA A 17 -14.09 -12.65 -9.86
C ALA A 17 -14.65 -11.98 -8.60
N GLN A 18 -15.98 -11.89 -8.50
CA GLN A 18 -16.66 -11.33 -7.33
C GLN A 18 -16.36 -12.14 -6.05
N ASN A 19 -16.34 -13.46 -6.13
CA ASN A 19 -15.99 -14.33 -5.00
C ASN A 19 -14.53 -14.14 -4.56
N LYS A 20 -13.60 -13.95 -5.51
CA LYS A 20 -12.19 -13.67 -5.20
C LYS A 20 -12.03 -12.33 -4.46
N ASP A 21 -12.74 -11.30 -4.90
CA ASP A 21 -12.69 -9.97 -4.26
C ASP A 21 -13.29 -10.01 -2.84
N ILE A 22 -14.40 -10.76 -2.65
CA ILE A 22 -14.99 -10.98 -1.32
C ILE A 22 -14.01 -11.73 -0.41
N ALA A 23 -13.36 -12.78 -0.91
CA ALA A 23 -12.39 -13.55 -0.13
C ALA A 23 -11.17 -12.70 0.27
N LEU A 24 -10.65 -11.87 -0.64
CA LEU A 24 -9.57 -10.93 -0.33
C LEU A 24 -10.00 -9.91 0.72
N LYS A 25 -11.21 -9.36 0.61
CA LYS A 25 -11.76 -8.42 1.60
C LYS A 25 -11.91 -9.07 2.97
N ASN A 26 -12.43 -10.31 3.04
CA ASN A 26 -12.60 -11.02 4.29
C ASN A 26 -11.27 -11.32 4.98
N ARG A 27 -10.25 -11.73 4.21
CA ARG A 27 -8.88 -11.88 4.75
C ARG A 27 -8.33 -10.54 5.21
N PHE A 28 -8.56 -9.45 4.47
CA PHE A 28 -8.12 -8.12 4.92
C PHE A 28 -8.74 -7.72 6.27
N GLU A 29 -10.01 -8.02 6.51
CA GLU A 29 -10.65 -7.70 7.80
C GLU A 29 -9.97 -8.42 8.98
N SER A 30 -9.41 -9.62 8.79
CA SER A 30 -8.66 -10.30 9.86
C SER A 30 -7.34 -9.61 10.20
N TYR A 31 -6.81 -8.75 9.33
CA TYR A 31 -5.57 -7.99 9.56
C TYR A 31 -5.79 -6.55 9.97
N LYS A 32 -7.04 -6.04 9.91
CA LYS A 32 -7.35 -4.63 10.15
C LYS A 32 -6.93 -4.13 11.53
N TYR A 33 -6.89 -5.00 12.54
CA TYR A 33 -6.39 -4.64 13.87
C TYR A 33 -4.90 -4.24 13.84
N LEU A 34 -4.12 -4.68 12.86
CA LEU A 34 -2.72 -4.27 12.69
C LEU A 34 -2.59 -2.83 12.17
N ASP A 35 -3.66 -2.24 11.62
CA ASP A 35 -3.65 -0.82 11.23
C ASP A 35 -3.63 0.12 12.45
N THR A 36 -3.99 -0.37 13.64
CA THR A 36 -3.97 0.43 14.86
C THR A 36 -2.64 0.33 15.61
N ILE A 37 -1.69 -0.47 15.11
CA ILE A 37 -0.34 -0.53 15.69
C ILE A 37 0.27 0.86 15.59
N ASN A 38 0.64 1.39 16.75
CA ASN A 38 1.51 2.53 16.91
C ASN A 38 2.95 2.03 17.10
N THR A 39 3.91 2.72 16.51
CA THR A 39 5.37 2.49 16.60
C THR A 39 5.88 2.25 18.02
N TYR A 40 5.26 2.85 19.04
CA TYR A 40 5.64 2.71 20.45
C TYR A 40 4.93 1.55 21.19
N SER A 41 4.15 0.73 20.49
CA SER A 41 3.41 -0.38 21.11
C SER A 41 4.38 -1.43 21.65
N LYS A 42 4.31 -1.69 22.97
CA LYS A 42 5.03 -2.81 23.58
C LYS A 42 4.60 -4.16 23.01
N SER A 43 3.35 -4.26 22.56
CA SER A 43 2.83 -5.49 21.95
C SER A 43 3.29 -5.73 20.53
N PHE A 44 3.81 -4.68 19.89
CA PHE A 44 4.32 -4.75 18.55
C PHE A 44 5.63 -3.99 18.44
N PRO A 45 6.76 -4.59 18.90
CA PRO A 45 8.07 -4.01 18.69
C PRO A 45 8.25 -3.63 17.22
N THR A 46 8.46 -2.34 16.98
CA THR A 46 8.47 -1.76 15.64
C THR A 46 9.79 -1.06 15.38
N LYS A 47 10.47 -1.47 14.30
CA LYS A 47 11.63 -0.75 13.76
C LYS A 47 11.10 0.35 12.85
N LEU A 48 11.50 1.58 13.13
CA LEU A 48 11.14 2.77 12.35
C LEU A 48 12.36 3.24 11.56
N ILE A 49 12.16 3.46 10.26
CA ILE A 49 13.15 4.04 9.35
C ILE A 49 12.51 5.28 8.76
N GLU A 50 13.13 6.45 8.95
CA GLU A 50 12.58 7.73 8.48
C GLU A 50 13.59 8.47 7.61
N GLY A 51 13.08 9.35 6.76
CA GLY A 51 13.90 10.32 6.08
C GLY A 51 13.09 11.44 5.44
N SER A 52 13.80 12.42 4.91
CA SER A 52 13.18 13.59 4.30
C SER A 52 14.04 14.15 3.19
N GLY A 53 13.43 15.01 2.37
CA GLY A 53 14.08 15.68 1.27
C GLY A 53 13.34 16.92 0.80
N THR A 54 13.93 17.62 -0.17
CA THR A 54 13.33 18.81 -0.81
C THR A 54 12.91 18.51 -2.23
N ILE A 55 11.73 18.98 -2.64
CA ILE A 55 11.26 18.89 -4.02
C ILE A 55 11.71 20.16 -4.76
N LYS A 56 12.43 19.99 -5.85
CA LYS A 56 12.91 21.10 -6.70
C LYS A 56 12.25 21.04 -8.08
N ASN A 57 11.94 22.21 -8.64
CA ASN A 57 11.48 22.29 -10.03
C ASN A 57 12.64 22.21 -11.03
N LYS A 58 12.33 22.27 -12.34
CA LYS A 58 13.36 22.25 -13.41
C LYS A 58 14.39 23.39 -13.31
N SER A 59 14.01 24.51 -12.70
CA SER A 59 14.89 25.66 -12.43
C SER A 59 15.65 25.53 -11.10
N LYS A 60 15.65 24.35 -10.47
CA LYS A 60 16.28 24.05 -9.17
C LYS A 60 15.70 24.81 -7.96
N ASN A 61 14.60 25.52 -8.13
CA ASN A 61 13.91 26.21 -7.02
C ASN A 61 13.16 25.19 -6.18
N ILE A 62 13.22 25.33 -4.85
CA ILE A 62 12.50 24.47 -3.91
C ILE A 62 11.01 24.81 -3.97
N ILE A 63 10.21 23.84 -4.41
CA ILE A 63 8.75 23.94 -4.51
C ILE A 63 8.03 23.12 -3.45
N GLY A 64 8.75 22.38 -2.62
CA GLY A 64 8.15 21.48 -1.67
C GLY A 64 9.17 20.67 -0.87
N SER A 65 8.65 19.69 -0.13
CA SER A 65 9.41 18.73 0.64
C SER A 65 8.76 17.35 0.54
N ILE A 66 9.56 16.33 0.79
CA ILE A 66 9.12 14.94 0.88
C ILE A 66 9.53 14.40 2.24
N GLY A 67 8.65 13.65 2.89
CA GLY A 67 8.95 12.82 4.05
C GLY A 67 8.62 11.37 3.72
N PHE A 68 9.40 10.44 4.25
CA PHE A 68 9.08 9.02 4.17
C PHE A 68 9.35 8.33 5.50
N GLU A 69 8.57 7.30 5.77
CA GLU A 69 8.71 6.43 6.92
C GLU A 69 8.45 4.98 6.50
N THR A 70 9.17 4.06 7.11
CA THR A 70 8.90 2.63 7.03
C THR A 70 8.88 2.06 8.45
N GLU A 71 7.74 1.52 8.85
CA GLU A 71 7.54 0.78 10.09
C GLU A 71 7.54 -0.72 9.80
N ILE A 72 8.44 -1.45 10.45
CA ILE A 72 8.51 -2.91 10.39
C ILE A 72 8.12 -3.43 11.77
N SER A 73 6.89 -3.94 11.88
CA SER A 73 6.30 -4.37 13.16
C SER A 73 6.35 -5.88 13.31
N ARG A 74 6.82 -6.34 14.48
CA ARG A 74 6.82 -7.74 14.91
C ARG A 74 5.83 -7.96 16.04
N ASN A 75 5.36 -9.19 16.26
CA ASN A 75 4.59 -9.53 17.45
C ASN A 75 5.51 -9.83 18.66
N HIS A 76 4.91 -10.18 19.81
CA HIS A 76 5.64 -10.59 21.02
C HIS A 76 6.59 -11.79 20.81
N ASP A 77 6.25 -12.69 19.90
CA ASP A 77 7.09 -13.86 19.56
C ASP A 77 8.23 -13.51 18.59
N GLY A 78 8.38 -12.23 18.22
CA GLY A 78 9.37 -11.75 17.26
C GLY A 78 9.00 -11.99 15.79
N LYS A 79 7.82 -12.53 15.50
CA LYS A 79 7.37 -12.79 14.12
C LYS A 79 6.99 -11.50 13.41
N LEU A 80 7.42 -11.34 12.16
CA LEU A 80 7.01 -10.23 11.31
C LEU A 80 5.51 -10.29 11.04
N VAL A 81 4.78 -9.20 11.32
CA VAL A 81 3.32 -9.13 11.11
C VAL A 81 2.88 -8.04 10.14
N ARG A 82 3.66 -6.95 10.04
CA ARG A 82 3.30 -5.80 9.21
C ARG A 82 4.55 -5.03 8.76
N ILE A 83 4.55 -4.61 7.50
CA ILE A 83 5.39 -3.52 7.01
C ILE A 83 4.44 -2.39 6.58
N LEU A 84 4.63 -1.20 7.12
CA LEU A 84 3.92 0.01 6.70
C LEU A 84 4.95 0.98 6.16
N ASN A 85 4.78 1.43 4.91
CA ASN A 85 5.59 2.48 4.31
C ASN A 85 4.67 3.65 3.95
N SER A 86 5.03 4.85 4.39
CA SER A 86 4.31 6.09 4.07
C SER A 86 5.26 7.08 3.42
N GLU A 87 4.78 7.78 2.40
CA GLU A 87 5.52 8.76 1.63
C GLU A 87 4.63 10.00 1.43
N ILE A 88 5.02 11.14 1.99
CA ILE A 88 4.23 12.37 1.99
C ILE A 88 4.98 13.45 1.22
N HIS A 89 4.35 13.97 0.17
CA HIS A 89 4.86 15.03 -0.68
C HIS A 89 4.09 16.30 -0.40
N PHE A 90 4.76 17.30 0.14
CA PHE A 90 4.19 18.61 0.38
C PHE A 90 4.66 19.61 -0.68
N PHE A 91 3.72 20.22 -1.40
CA PHE A 91 3.96 21.28 -2.37
C PHE A 91 3.51 22.62 -1.83
N LYS A 92 4.42 23.60 -1.85
CA LYS A 92 4.15 24.96 -1.38
C LYS A 92 3.16 25.66 -2.31
N LYS A 93 2.32 26.53 -1.72
CA LYS A 93 1.49 27.47 -2.48
C LYS A 93 2.37 28.30 -3.43
N TYR A 94 1.91 28.47 -4.68
CA TYR A 94 2.61 29.29 -5.67
C TYR A 94 1.63 30.15 -6.46
N LYS A 95 1.76 31.47 -6.31
CA LYS A 95 0.83 32.45 -6.91
C LYS A 95 -0.64 32.11 -6.57
N LYS A 96 -1.45 31.77 -7.58
CA LYS A 96 -2.86 31.39 -7.47
C LYS A 96 -3.08 29.87 -7.29
N ILE A 97 -2.01 29.08 -7.29
CA ILE A 97 -2.07 27.63 -7.10
C ILE A 97 -2.02 27.35 -5.59
N PRO A 98 -3.03 26.70 -5.00
CA PRO A 98 -3.07 26.39 -3.57
C PRO A 98 -1.97 25.40 -3.17
N ALA A 99 -1.74 25.26 -1.86
CA ALA A 99 -0.84 24.23 -1.37
C ALA A 99 -1.46 22.85 -1.59
N LYS A 100 -0.62 21.87 -1.93
CA LYS A 100 -1.06 20.51 -2.24
C LYS A 100 -0.20 19.51 -1.47
N THR A 101 -0.84 18.50 -0.90
CA THR A 101 -0.17 17.35 -0.31
C THR A 101 -0.59 16.09 -1.05
N ILE A 102 0.38 15.22 -1.38
CA ILE A 102 0.09 13.88 -1.87
C ILE A 102 0.66 12.90 -0.86
N SER A 103 -0.16 11.96 -0.39
CA SER A 103 0.24 10.91 0.53
C SER A 103 0.09 9.56 -0.14
N TYR A 104 1.14 8.75 -0.09
CA TYR A 104 1.12 7.36 -0.51
C TYR A 104 1.42 6.49 0.70
N GLN A 105 0.58 5.49 0.93
CA GLN A 105 0.76 4.52 1.99
C GLN A 105 0.66 3.11 1.40
N THR A 106 1.65 2.27 1.70
CA THR A 106 1.66 0.85 1.37
C THR A 106 1.77 0.05 2.65
N THR A 107 0.88 -0.92 2.87
CA THR A 107 0.93 -1.82 4.01
C THR A 107 0.97 -3.25 3.53
N ILE A 108 1.93 -4.04 3.96
CA ILE A 108 2.02 -5.49 3.71
C ILE A 108 1.76 -6.21 5.01
N TYR A 109 0.83 -7.16 5.00
CA TYR A 109 0.49 -8.00 6.14
C TYR A 109 1.04 -9.41 5.95
N PHE A 110 1.50 -10.00 7.03
CA PHE A 110 2.13 -11.32 7.04
C PHE A 110 1.30 -12.32 7.84
N ASP A 111 1.27 -13.57 7.36
CA ASP A 111 0.63 -14.67 8.05
C ASP A 111 1.43 -15.11 9.30
N GLN A 112 0.92 -16.14 9.98
CA GLN A 112 1.56 -16.72 11.16
C GLN A 112 2.91 -17.39 10.88
N ASN A 113 3.26 -17.60 9.60
CA ASN A 113 4.50 -18.20 9.12
C ASN A 113 5.43 -17.14 8.49
N GLU A 114 5.17 -15.85 8.72
CA GLU A 114 5.94 -14.73 8.16
C GLU A 114 5.94 -14.68 6.62
N LYS A 115 4.90 -15.19 5.98
CA LYS A 115 4.67 -15.06 4.53
C LYS A 115 3.77 -13.85 4.25
N PRO A 116 4.13 -12.99 3.29
CA PRO A 116 3.28 -11.86 2.94
C PRO A 116 2.01 -12.34 2.24
N GLU A 117 0.84 -11.95 2.74
CA GLU A 117 -0.45 -12.38 2.19
C GLU A 117 -1.22 -11.28 1.49
N ILE A 118 -1.26 -10.08 2.08
CA ILE A 118 -2.09 -8.98 1.58
C ILE A 118 -1.27 -7.71 1.54
N ALA A 119 -1.41 -6.97 0.45
CA ALA A 119 -0.93 -5.61 0.35
C ALA A 119 -2.11 -4.63 0.24
N LYS A 120 -2.07 -3.55 1.02
CA LYS A 120 -3.01 -2.45 0.99
C LYS A 120 -2.28 -1.20 0.52
N PHE A 121 -2.85 -0.49 -0.44
CA PHE A 121 -2.38 0.81 -0.89
C PHE A 121 -3.45 1.85 -0.62
N ILE A 122 -3.03 2.99 -0.08
CA ILE A 122 -3.85 4.19 0.09
C ILE A 122 -3.10 5.34 -0.59
N ASN A 123 -3.77 6.04 -1.49
CA ASN A 123 -3.25 7.25 -2.13
C ASN A 123 -4.24 8.39 -1.89
N GLU A 124 -3.78 9.45 -1.27
CA GLU A 124 -4.59 10.62 -0.95
C GLU A 124 -3.99 11.90 -1.51
N GLU A 125 -4.86 12.76 -2.00
CA GLU A 125 -4.52 14.11 -2.42
C GLU A 125 -5.30 15.11 -1.57
N LEU A 126 -4.57 16.04 -0.96
CA LEU A 126 -5.12 17.13 -0.17
C LEU A 126 -4.80 18.47 -0.81
N ILE A 127 -5.77 19.38 -0.80
CA ILE A 127 -5.60 20.80 -1.17
C ILE A 127 -6.12 21.63 -0.01
N ASP A 128 -5.31 22.57 0.47
CA ASP A 128 -5.63 23.40 1.64
C ASP A 128 -6.14 22.56 2.84
N ASN A 129 -5.45 21.45 3.12
CA ASN A 129 -5.74 20.46 4.16
C ASN A 129 -7.09 19.73 4.03
N LYS A 130 -7.77 19.80 2.88
CA LYS A 130 -8.97 19.00 2.60
C LYS A 130 -8.65 17.86 1.65
N ILE A 131 -9.08 16.65 1.98
CA ILE A 131 -8.95 15.48 1.10
C ILE A 131 -9.86 15.68 -0.11
N ILE A 132 -9.26 15.75 -1.30
CA ILE A 132 -9.96 15.89 -2.58
C ILE A 132 -10.06 14.54 -3.30
N THR A 133 -9.11 13.64 -3.07
CA THR A 133 -9.13 12.29 -3.63
C THR A 133 -8.53 11.32 -2.62
N SER A 134 -9.17 10.17 -2.45
CA SER A 134 -8.64 9.04 -1.70
C SER A 134 -8.93 7.76 -2.47
N LYS A 135 -7.90 6.97 -2.74
CA LYS A 135 -8.01 5.68 -3.43
C LYS A 135 -7.40 4.60 -2.55
N LYS A 136 -8.18 3.56 -2.29
CA LYS A 136 -7.74 2.33 -1.61
C LYS A 136 -7.70 1.17 -2.60
N ILE A 137 -6.61 0.41 -2.59
CA ILE A 137 -6.44 -0.82 -3.38
C ILE A 137 -5.98 -1.94 -2.44
N LEU A 138 -6.53 -3.14 -2.63
CA LEU A 138 -6.09 -4.35 -1.96
C LEU A 138 -5.58 -5.32 -3.01
N LEU A 139 -4.44 -5.96 -2.75
CA LEU A 139 -3.87 -7.01 -3.58
C LEU A 139 -3.61 -8.26 -2.74
N ASP A 140 -3.88 -9.42 -3.33
CA ASP A 140 -3.39 -10.71 -2.83
C ASP A 140 -1.93 -10.87 -3.26
N VAL A 141 -1.02 -10.96 -2.30
CA VAL A 141 0.43 -11.04 -2.59
C VAL A 141 0.79 -12.42 -3.13
N ASN A 142 0.04 -13.46 -2.77
CA ASN A 142 0.35 -14.84 -3.15
C ASN A 142 0.13 -15.13 -4.64
N VAL A 143 -0.60 -14.25 -5.36
CA VAL A 143 -0.84 -14.40 -6.80
C VAL A 143 0.12 -13.56 -7.65
N ILE A 144 1.04 -12.83 -7.02
CA ILE A 144 2.05 -12.02 -7.70
C ILE A 144 3.24 -12.91 -8.04
N ASP A 145 3.57 -13.02 -9.32
CA ASP A 145 4.84 -13.61 -9.76
C ASP A 145 5.95 -12.55 -9.75
N PHE A 146 6.71 -12.50 -8.66
CA PHE A 146 7.85 -11.59 -8.51
C PHE A 146 9.04 -11.90 -9.44
N LYS A 147 9.02 -13.04 -10.15
CA LYS A 147 10.10 -13.41 -11.09
C LYS A 147 9.81 -12.98 -12.52
N LYS A 148 8.61 -12.45 -12.81
CA LYS A 148 8.26 -12.02 -14.15
C LYS A 148 9.14 -10.83 -14.59
N MET A 149 9.37 -10.73 -15.90
CA MET A 149 10.31 -9.76 -16.49
C MET A 149 9.95 -8.29 -16.22
N LYS A 150 8.66 -7.98 -16.05
CA LYS A 150 8.16 -6.62 -15.79
C LYS A 150 7.08 -6.67 -14.71
N LEU A 151 7.40 -6.16 -13.54
CA LEU A 151 6.44 -5.87 -12.48
C LEU A 151 5.67 -4.58 -12.81
N ASP A 152 4.40 -4.54 -12.44
CA ASP A 152 3.67 -3.28 -12.42
C ASP A 152 4.14 -2.39 -11.25
N PHE A 153 3.58 -1.18 -11.17
CA PHE A 153 3.94 -0.22 -10.13
C PHE A 153 3.73 -0.76 -8.70
N TYR A 154 2.59 -1.42 -8.44
CA TYR A 154 2.25 -1.90 -7.10
C TYR A 154 3.10 -3.12 -6.71
N GLU A 155 3.30 -4.03 -7.65
CA GLU A 155 4.15 -5.21 -7.46
C GLU A 155 5.60 -4.82 -7.22
N THR A 156 6.10 -3.80 -7.93
CA THR A 156 7.45 -3.24 -7.71
C THR A 156 7.57 -2.69 -6.29
N LYS A 157 6.60 -1.87 -5.85
CA LYS A 157 6.58 -1.32 -4.48
C LYS A 157 6.55 -2.42 -3.41
N ILE A 158 5.77 -3.49 -3.62
CA ILE A 158 5.74 -4.64 -2.70
C ILE A 158 7.12 -5.32 -2.67
N ASN A 159 7.68 -5.61 -3.83
CA ASN A 159 8.97 -6.29 -3.93
C ASN A 159 10.09 -5.51 -3.24
N ASP A 160 10.16 -4.19 -3.47
CA ASP A 160 11.16 -3.32 -2.85
C ASP A 160 11.06 -3.33 -1.32
N LEU A 161 9.85 -3.30 -0.77
CA LEU A 161 9.64 -3.39 0.68
C LEU A 161 9.98 -4.76 1.25
N LEU A 162 9.66 -5.84 0.52
CA LEU A 162 10.01 -7.19 0.95
C LEU A 162 11.52 -7.42 0.96
N LEU A 163 12.27 -6.79 0.05
CA LEU A 163 13.73 -6.85 0.04
C LEU A 163 14.33 -6.13 1.25
N GLN A 164 13.78 -4.99 1.68
CA GLN A 164 14.26 -4.24 2.85
C GLN A 164 14.19 -4.99 4.19
N VAL A 165 13.41 -6.08 4.27
CA VAL A 165 13.23 -6.85 5.52
C VAL A 165 13.96 -8.18 5.52
N LYS A 166 14.58 -8.56 4.40
CA LYS A 166 15.40 -9.77 4.30
C LYS A 166 16.86 -9.57 4.76
N ASP A 167 17.29 -8.33 4.90
CA ASP A 167 18.61 -7.90 5.39
C ASP A 167 18.59 -7.60 6.89
#